data_AF-A0A8J7XHK1-F1
#
_entry.id   AF-A0A8J7XHK1-F1
#
_cell.length_a   1.000
_cell.length_b   1.000
_cell.length_c   1.000
_cell.angle_alpha   90.00
_cell.angle_beta   90.00
_cell.angle_gamma   90.00
#
_symmetry.space_group_name_H-M   'P 1'
#
loop_
_entity.id
_entity.type
_entity.pdbx_description
1 polymer ?
#
loop_
_entity_poly.entity_id
_entity_poly.type
_entity_poly.pdbx_seq_one_letter_code
_entity_poly.pdbx_strand_id
1 'polypeptide(L)'
;MYCPECGRENEEGSKFCSYCGAPLVQEKEEKIPEKKGKGKLIAVGAIAVVLVVVLALVGLTSFGYETERANELVDMANTEIERGNDFLVNNVGVKMGEFREVNYDVGENEIDNEVSLVSGWKNDALGLKTTVGRVKDHFEKAKGYYEDTKELRLPQWYHDYIGLKIQALEKDLERMDKIEVLLNNYVLYYGFAESYLRGQDMLGDVEDDLDKGNSYVKNGNYSAAVDSYRDALSKLRDSQEEFSAAGEIIDLDFMDDLDEYLNGLDSALDSLVQATEFLNLGSFLQANTLLDSANVELADLELPESAIDEGLDSWYDVNIEGIIDEIEALLEDVRELEEDAEDLYEENA
;
A
#
# COMPACT_ATOMS: atom_id res chain seq x y z
N MET A 1 -81.99 -25.98 -32.12
CA MET A 1 -81.65 -26.86 -30.96
C MET A 1 -81.03 -26.04 -29.84
N TYR A 2 -81.27 -26.37 -28.56
CA TYR A 2 -80.68 -25.63 -27.43
C TYR A 2 -79.34 -26.23 -27.00
N CYS A 3 -78.37 -25.38 -26.70
CA CYS A 3 -77.06 -25.82 -26.21
C CYS A 3 -77.20 -26.40 -24.79
N PRO A 4 -76.74 -27.63 -24.51
CA PRO A 4 -76.86 -28.24 -23.19
C PRO A 4 -75.99 -27.54 -22.13
N GLU A 5 -74.92 -26.86 -22.53
CA GLU A 5 -73.99 -26.18 -21.61
C GLU A 5 -74.45 -24.77 -21.21
N CYS A 6 -74.99 -23.99 -22.14
CA CYS A 6 -75.35 -22.59 -21.86
C CYS A 6 -76.84 -22.26 -22.07
N GLY A 7 -77.65 -23.22 -22.50
CA GLY A 7 -79.10 -23.08 -22.62
C GLY A 7 -79.59 -22.17 -23.75
N ARG A 8 -78.70 -21.66 -24.62
CA ARG A 8 -79.09 -20.79 -25.75
C ARG A 8 -79.49 -21.58 -27.00
N GLU A 9 -80.44 -21.02 -27.74
CA GLU A 9 -80.91 -21.58 -29.01
C GLU A 9 -79.86 -21.39 -30.11
N ASN A 10 -79.60 -22.46 -30.84
CA ASN A 10 -78.73 -22.50 -32.02
C ASN A 10 -79.53 -23.05 -33.22
N GLU A 11 -79.08 -22.71 -34.43
CA GLU A 11 -79.65 -23.23 -35.67
C GLU A 11 -79.57 -24.77 -35.71
N GLU A 12 -80.59 -25.39 -36.32
CA GLU A 12 -80.62 -26.85 -36.47
C GLU A 12 -79.50 -27.32 -37.40
N GLY A 13 -78.66 -28.23 -36.91
CA GLY A 13 -77.51 -28.77 -37.65
C GLY A 13 -76.15 -28.10 -37.35
N SER A 14 -76.09 -27.08 -36.48
CA SER A 14 -74.81 -26.51 -36.04
C SER A 14 -73.98 -27.55 -35.26
N LYS A 15 -72.70 -27.70 -35.63
CA LYS A 15 -71.77 -28.64 -34.95
C LYS A 15 -71.28 -28.12 -33.59
N PHE A 16 -71.22 -26.79 -33.42
CA PHE A 16 -70.79 -26.11 -32.20
C PHE A 16 -71.73 -24.94 -31.89
N CYS A 17 -71.84 -24.59 -30.61
CA CYS A 17 -72.64 -23.45 -30.15
C CYS A 17 -71.98 -22.13 -30.57
N SER A 18 -72.71 -21.27 -31.27
CA SER A 18 -72.20 -19.97 -31.74
C SER A 18 -71.92 -18.97 -30.60
N TYR A 19 -72.43 -19.24 -29.40
CA TYR A 19 -72.30 -18.35 -28.24
C TYR A 19 -71.22 -18.77 -27.23
N CYS A 20 -70.93 -20.07 -27.09
CA CYS A 20 -69.93 -20.55 -26.12
C CYS A 20 -68.93 -21.55 -26.69
N GLY A 21 -69.07 -21.96 -27.95
CA GLY A 21 -68.16 -22.89 -28.62
C GLY A 21 -68.33 -24.37 -28.28
N ALA A 22 -69.26 -24.74 -27.39
CA ALA A 22 -69.46 -26.14 -27.00
C ALA A 22 -70.00 -27.00 -28.16
N PRO A 23 -69.48 -28.23 -28.37
CA PRO A 23 -69.97 -29.14 -29.42
C PRO A 23 -71.41 -29.58 -29.14
N LEU A 24 -72.24 -29.58 -30.19
CA LEU A 24 -73.68 -29.85 -30.10
C LEU A 24 -74.08 -31.26 -30.56
N VAL A 25 -73.15 -32.00 -31.17
CA VAL A 25 -73.38 -33.37 -31.66
C VAL A 25 -72.33 -34.29 -31.03
N GLN A 26 -72.77 -35.23 -30.19
CA GLN A 26 -71.93 -36.30 -29.66
C GLN A 26 -71.99 -37.50 -30.61
N GLU A 27 -70.87 -37.87 -31.22
CA GLU A 27 -70.75 -39.12 -31.98
C GLU A 27 -70.84 -40.32 -31.04
N LYS A 28 -71.78 -41.23 -31.32
CA LYS A 28 -71.94 -42.50 -30.62
C LYS A 28 -70.74 -43.40 -30.90
N GLU A 29 -70.00 -43.76 -29.84
CA GLU A 29 -68.96 -44.77 -29.86
C GLU A 29 -69.52 -46.17 -30.17
N GLU A 30 -69.03 -46.78 -31.26
CA GLU A 30 -69.14 -48.23 -31.46
C GLU A 30 -68.03 -48.95 -30.67
N LYS A 31 -68.45 -49.90 -29.84
CA LYS A 31 -67.61 -50.71 -28.96
C LYS A 31 -66.74 -51.68 -29.78
N ILE A 32 -65.42 -51.57 -29.62
CA ILE A 32 -64.44 -52.61 -29.99
C ILE A 32 -63.94 -53.25 -28.69
N PRO A 33 -63.87 -54.59 -28.59
CA PRO A 33 -63.78 -55.31 -27.32
C PRO A 33 -62.40 -55.23 -26.67
N GLU A 34 -62.42 -55.17 -25.34
CA GLU A 34 -61.25 -55.24 -24.46
C GLU A 34 -60.38 -56.47 -24.74
N LYS A 35 -59.10 -56.23 -25.05
CA LYS A 35 -58.04 -57.21 -24.85
C LYS A 35 -57.05 -56.65 -23.84
N LYS A 36 -57.17 -57.10 -22.59
CA LYS A 36 -56.23 -56.84 -21.48
C LYS A 36 -54.81 -57.23 -21.89
N GLY A 37 -53.98 -56.23 -22.22
CA GLY A 37 -52.54 -56.38 -22.40
C GLY A 37 -51.81 -55.56 -21.34
N LYS A 38 -51.12 -56.22 -20.42
CA LYS A 38 -50.28 -55.64 -19.34
C LYS A 38 -49.10 -54.78 -19.85
N GLY A 39 -49.09 -54.34 -21.11
CA GLY A 39 -47.95 -53.68 -21.77
C GLY A 39 -47.91 -52.14 -21.70
N LYS A 40 -49.03 -51.45 -21.44
CA LYS A 40 -49.03 -49.97 -21.36
C LYS A 40 -48.36 -49.43 -20.08
N LEU A 41 -48.44 -50.15 -18.96
CA LEU A 41 -47.76 -49.77 -17.71
C LEU A 41 -46.23 -49.99 -17.80
N ILE A 42 -45.78 -50.99 -18.56
CA ILE A 42 -44.36 -51.28 -18.78
C ILE A 42 -43.73 -50.19 -19.66
N ALA A 43 -44.43 -49.71 -20.68
CA ALA A 43 -43.94 -48.62 -21.55
C ALA A 43 -43.81 -47.27 -20.81
N VAL A 44 -44.78 -46.91 -19.96
CA VAL A 44 -44.70 -45.68 -19.14
C VAL A 44 -43.63 -45.79 -18.06
N GLY A 45 -43.52 -46.94 -17.39
CA GLY A 45 -42.44 -47.21 -16.43
C GLY A 45 -41.06 -47.18 -17.07
N ALA A 46 -40.89 -47.73 -18.28
CA ALA A 46 -39.63 -47.69 -19.01
C ALA A 46 -39.24 -46.26 -19.42
N ILE A 47 -40.18 -45.43 -19.89
CA ILE A 47 -39.91 -44.03 -20.24
C ILE A 47 -39.53 -43.22 -18.99
N ALA A 48 -40.22 -43.41 -17.86
CA ALA A 48 -39.88 -42.74 -16.62
C ALA A 48 -38.49 -43.14 -16.10
N VAL A 49 -38.13 -44.42 -16.17
CA VAL A 49 -36.79 -44.90 -15.81
C VAL A 49 -35.72 -44.34 -16.76
N VAL A 50 -35.98 -44.30 -18.06
CA VAL A 50 -35.06 -43.70 -19.04
C VAL A 50 -34.89 -42.20 -18.78
N LEU A 51 -35.96 -41.47 -18.46
CA LEU A 51 -35.87 -40.05 -18.08
C LEU A 51 -35.07 -39.84 -16.81
N VAL A 52 -35.28 -40.66 -15.77
CA VAL A 52 -34.49 -40.60 -14.53
C VAL A 52 -33.02 -40.93 -14.80
N VAL A 53 -32.73 -41.92 -15.63
CA VAL A 53 -31.36 -42.28 -16.03
C VAL A 53 -30.72 -41.17 -16.86
N VAL A 54 -31.45 -40.55 -17.80
CA VAL A 54 -30.95 -39.43 -18.60
C VAL A 54 -30.73 -38.21 -17.72
N LEU A 55 -31.64 -37.88 -16.79
CA LEU A 55 -31.46 -36.79 -15.83
C LEU A 55 -30.31 -37.07 -14.87
N ALA A 56 -30.12 -38.32 -14.44
CA ALA A 56 -28.97 -38.73 -13.63
C ALA A 56 -27.66 -38.64 -14.42
N LEU A 57 -27.64 -39.04 -15.69
CA LEU A 57 -26.48 -38.93 -16.59
C LEU A 57 -26.14 -37.47 -16.88
N VAL A 58 -27.15 -36.63 -17.19
CA VAL A 58 -26.98 -35.19 -17.41
C VAL A 58 -26.48 -34.51 -16.13
N GLY A 59 -27.05 -34.87 -14.97
CA GLY A 59 -26.60 -34.40 -13.66
C GLY A 59 -25.14 -34.79 -13.37
N LEU A 60 -24.77 -36.05 -13.61
CA LEU A 60 -23.39 -36.54 -13.47
C LEU A 60 -22.41 -35.81 -14.40
N THR A 61 -22.76 -35.59 -15.66
CA THR A 61 -21.89 -34.87 -16.61
C THR A 61 -21.80 -33.38 -16.30
N SER A 62 -22.89 -32.76 -15.82
CA SER A 62 -22.89 -31.34 -15.47
C SER A 62 -22.07 -31.08 -14.19
N PHE A 63 -22.15 -31.97 -13.20
CA PHE A 63 -21.38 -31.89 -11.97
C PHE A 63 -19.88 -32.09 -12.21
N GLY A 64 -19.50 -33.04 -13.08
CA GLY A 64 -18.11 -33.23 -13.48
C GLY A 64 -17.51 -32.00 -14.17
N TYR A 65 -18.29 -31.34 -15.03
CA TYR A 65 -17.88 -30.11 -15.71
C TYR A 65 -17.62 -28.95 -14.75
N GLU A 66 -18.51 -28.73 -13.78
CA GLU A 66 -18.33 -27.66 -12.78
C GLU A 66 -17.15 -27.91 -11.85
N THR A 67 -16.87 -29.16 -11.50
CA THR A 67 -15.69 -29.52 -10.69
C THR A 67 -14.38 -29.27 -11.47
N GLU A 68 -14.33 -29.64 -12.76
CA GLU A 68 -13.16 -29.39 -13.61
C GLU A 68 -12.90 -27.89 -13.77
N ARG A 69 -13.97 -27.09 -13.94
CA ARG A 69 -13.87 -25.63 -14.01
C ARG A 69 -13.41 -25.00 -12.69
N ALA A 70 -13.87 -25.52 -11.55
CA ALA A 70 -13.44 -25.05 -10.24
C ALA A 70 -11.93 -25.26 -10.04
N ASN A 71 -11.42 -26.45 -10.36
CA ASN A 71 -9.99 -26.74 -10.28
C ASN A 71 -9.16 -25.83 -11.18
N GLU A 72 -9.61 -25.57 -12.42
CA GLU A 72 -8.94 -24.63 -13.33
C GLU A 72 -8.85 -23.21 -12.73
N LEU A 73 -9.96 -22.70 -12.17
CA LEU A 73 -9.99 -21.38 -11.54
C LEU A 73 -9.10 -21.31 -10.30
N VAL A 74 -9.11 -22.34 -9.45
CA VAL A 74 -8.25 -22.43 -8.27
C VAL A 74 -6.77 -22.49 -8.67
N ASP A 75 -6.41 -23.27 -9.69
CA ASP A 75 -5.03 -23.31 -10.21
C ASP A 75 -4.58 -21.94 -10.74
N MET A 76 -5.48 -21.22 -11.43
CA MET A 76 -5.21 -19.85 -11.89
C MET A 76 -5.03 -18.88 -10.71
N ALA A 77 -5.86 -19.00 -9.66
CA ALA A 77 -5.73 -18.19 -8.45
C ALA A 77 -4.39 -18.45 -7.75
N ASN A 78 -4.04 -19.72 -7.52
CA ASN A 78 -2.79 -20.12 -6.90
C ASN A 78 -1.57 -19.64 -7.71
N THR A 79 -1.63 -19.70 -9.04
CA THR A 79 -0.58 -19.18 -9.91
C THR A 79 -0.37 -17.67 -9.73
N GLU A 80 -1.45 -16.89 -9.61
CA GLU A 80 -1.33 -15.45 -9.38
C GLU A 80 -0.82 -15.14 -7.96
N ILE A 81 -1.25 -15.91 -6.94
CA ILE A 81 -0.73 -15.82 -5.58
C ILE A 81 0.78 -16.09 -5.54
N GLU A 82 1.24 -17.17 -6.18
CA GLU A 82 2.66 -17.50 -6.27
C GLU A 82 3.47 -16.38 -6.91
N ARG A 83 2.96 -15.75 -7.98
CA ARG A 83 3.61 -14.60 -8.62
C ARG A 83 3.66 -13.38 -7.71
N GLY A 84 2.56 -13.06 -7.02
CA GLY A 84 2.52 -11.97 -6.05
C GLY A 84 3.51 -12.19 -4.92
N ASN A 85 3.54 -13.41 -4.37
CA ASN A 85 4.46 -13.81 -3.30
C ASN A 85 5.93 -13.81 -3.74
N ASP A 86 6.22 -14.19 -4.99
CA ASP A 86 7.58 -14.09 -5.55
C ASP A 86 8.09 -12.65 -5.52
N PHE A 87 7.27 -11.68 -5.99
CA PHE A 87 7.61 -10.26 -5.89
C PHE A 87 7.76 -9.80 -4.44
N LEU A 88 6.88 -10.24 -3.54
CA LEU A 88 6.97 -9.87 -2.13
C LEU A 88 8.26 -10.34 -1.50
N VAL A 89 8.59 -11.61 -1.65
CA VAL A 89 9.75 -12.20 -0.96
C VAL A 89 11.05 -11.75 -1.63
N ASN A 90 11.15 -11.87 -2.95
CA ASN A 90 12.42 -11.72 -3.65
C ASN A 90 12.74 -10.27 -4.08
N ASN A 91 11.77 -9.36 -4.00
CA ASN A 91 12.00 -7.95 -4.33
C ASN A 91 11.70 -7.04 -3.14
N VAL A 92 10.49 -7.10 -2.60
CA VAL A 92 10.06 -6.19 -1.52
C VAL A 92 10.79 -6.52 -0.22
N GLY A 93 10.71 -7.75 0.27
CA GLY A 93 11.29 -8.20 1.53
C GLY A 93 12.82 -8.09 1.56
N VAL A 94 13.50 -8.46 0.47
CA VAL A 94 14.97 -8.29 0.35
C VAL A 94 15.37 -6.84 0.56
N LYS A 95 14.67 -5.90 -0.09
CA LYS A 95 15.01 -4.48 -0.01
C LYS A 95 14.60 -3.82 1.29
N MET A 96 13.43 -4.16 1.82
CA MET A 96 13.02 -3.69 3.13
C MET A 96 13.95 -4.16 4.25
N GLY A 97 14.58 -5.33 4.11
CA GLY A 97 15.60 -5.80 5.06
C GLY A 97 16.91 -5.00 5.05
N GLU A 98 17.13 -4.12 4.08
CA GLU A 98 18.29 -3.22 4.03
C GLU A 98 18.04 -1.90 4.79
N PHE A 99 16.77 -1.58 5.08
CA PHE A 99 16.38 -0.36 5.78
C PHE A 99 16.74 -0.44 7.27
N ARG A 100 17.18 0.69 7.83
CA ARG A 100 17.58 0.80 9.24
C ARG A 100 17.36 2.23 9.75
N GLU A 101 17.35 2.38 11.07
CA GLU A 101 17.50 3.68 11.69
C GLU A 101 18.82 4.34 11.27
N VAL A 102 18.74 5.66 11.07
CA VAL A 102 19.87 6.49 10.67
C VAL A 102 20.68 6.88 11.91
N ASN A 103 22.00 6.78 11.81
CA ASN A 103 22.87 7.36 12.82
C ASN A 103 23.03 8.85 12.53
N TYR A 104 22.67 9.71 13.48
CA TYR A 104 22.84 11.17 13.40
C TYR A 104 24.11 11.67 14.07
N ASP A 105 24.77 10.84 14.89
CA ASP A 105 26.11 11.11 15.44
C ASP A 105 27.17 10.57 14.47
N VAL A 106 27.34 11.29 13.35
CA VAL A 106 28.28 10.94 12.29
C VAL A 106 29.39 11.99 12.25
N GLY A 107 30.64 11.55 12.31
CA GLY A 107 31.77 12.47 12.16
C GLY A 107 31.90 13.00 10.73
N GLU A 108 32.52 14.18 10.57
CA GLU A 108 32.72 14.86 9.28
C GLU A 108 33.24 13.95 8.15
N ASN A 109 34.13 12.99 8.45
CA ASN A 109 34.70 12.11 7.42
C ASN A 109 33.75 10.98 6.95
N GLU A 110 32.63 10.79 7.63
CA GLU A 110 31.68 9.70 7.39
C GLU A 110 30.31 10.20 6.91
N ILE A 111 30.02 11.50 7.08
CA ILE A 111 28.71 12.09 6.80
C ILE A 111 28.28 11.96 5.33
N ASP A 112 29.21 12.17 4.39
CA ASP A 112 29.00 11.95 2.95
C ASP A 112 28.51 10.53 2.62
N ASN A 113 29.06 9.53 3.34
CA ASN A 113 28.67 8.15 3.13
C ASN A 113 27.26 7.90 3.68
N GLU A 114 26.93 8.45 4.84
CA GLU A 114 25.59 8.28 5.43
C GLU A 114 24.54 9.01 4.60
N VAL A 115 24.80 10.24 4.12
CA VAL A 115 23.94 10.98 3.17
C VAL A 115 23.67 10.15 1.92
N SER A 116 24.70 9.54 1.35
CA SER A 116 24.57 8.66 0.17
C SER A 116 23.71 7.42 0.46
N LEU A 117 23.86 6.82 1.64
CA LEU A 117 23.07 5.66 2.06
C LEU A 117 21.59 6.01 2.23
N VAL A 118 21.27 7.07 2.98
CA VAL A 118 19.86 7.47 3.21
C VAL A 118 19.18 7.91 1.92
N SER A 119 19.89 8.61 1.03
CA SER A 119 19.38 8.95 -0.30
C SER A 119 19.10 7.69 -1.14
N GLY A 120 19.97 6.68 -1.02
CA GLY A 120 19.76 5.36 -1.63
C GLY A 120 18.49 4.69 -1.12
N TRP A 121 18.31 4.58 0.20
CA TRP A 121 17.13 3.94 0.78
C TRP A 121 15.82 4.69 0.49
N LYS A 122 15.84 6.02 0.50
CA LYS A 122 14.71 6.84 0.06
C LYS A 122 14.27 6.49 -1.36
N ASN A 123 15.22 6.38 -2.28
CA ASN A 123 14.94 6.01 -3.66
C ASN A 123 14.46 4.55 -3.80
N ASP A 124 15.05 3.64 -3.03
CA ASP A 124 14.59 2.24 -2.96
C ASP A 124 13.14 2.17 -2.44
N ALA A 125 12.80 2.90 -1.39
CA ALA A 125 11.44 2.96 -0.84
C ALA A 125 10.42 3.50 -1.87
N LEU A 126 10.79 4.57 -2.60
CA LEU A 126 9.98 5.09 -3.72
C LEU A 126 9.79 4.04 -4.82
N GLY A 127 10.86 3.34 -5.20
CA GLY A 127 10.84 2.31 -6.23
C GLY A 127 9.96 1.11 -5.86
N LEU A 128 10.02 0.69 -4.60
CA LEU A 128 9.26 -0.44 -4.08
C LEU A 128 7.75 -0.25 -4.17
N LYS A 129 7.24 0.99 -4.12
CA LYS A 129 5.80 1.26 -4.28
C LYS A 129 5.23 0.69 -5.58
N THR A 130 6.01 0.77 -6.67
CA THR A 130 5.60 0.19 -7.96
C THR A 130 5.55 -1.33 -7.89
N THR A 131 6.48 -1.95 -7.18
CA THR A 131 6.52 -3.40 -6.99
C THR A 131 5.35 -3.88 -6.12
N VAL A 132 5.03 -3.18 -5.03
CA VAL A 132 3.88 -3.47 -4.17
C VAL A 132 2.57 -3.35 -4.96
N GLY A 133 2.44 -2.35 -5.85
CA GLY A 133 1.29 -2.25 -6.75
C GLY A 133 1.12 -3.49 -7.64
N ARG A 134 2.22 -4.07 -8.15
CA ARG A 134 2.15 -5.31 -8.94
C ARG A 134 1.74 -6.52 -8.10
N VAL A 135 2.14 -6.56 -6.83
CA VAL A 135 1.69 -7.60 -5.89
C VAL A 135 0.17 -7.51 -5.70
N LYS A 136 -0.35 -6.30 -5.43
CA LYS A 136 -1.79 -6.05 -5.32
C LYS A 136 -2.53 -6.53 -6.57
N ASP A 137 -2.05 -6.19 -7.77
CA ASP A 137 -2.66 -6.62 -9.04
C ASP A 137 -2.76 -8.16 -9.16
N HIS A 138 -1.76 -8.89 -8.66
CA HIS A 138 -1.77 -10.35 -8.65
C HIS A 138 -2.79 -10.91 -7.65
N PHE A 139 -2.82 -10.37 -6.43
CA PHE A 139 -3.76 -10.78 -5.39
C PHE A 139 -5.22 -10.46 -5.76
N GLU A 140 -5.48 -9.32 -6.39
CA GLU A 140 -6.82 -8.97 -6.90
C GLU A 140 -7.29 -9.95 -8.00
N LYS A 141 -6.40 -10.34 -8.93
CA LYS A 141 -6.74 -11.34 -9.94
C LYS A 141 -7.03 -12.71 -9.32
N ALA A 142 -6.20 -13.14 -8.36
CA ALA A 142 -6.42 -14.37 -7.64
C ALA A 142 -7.79 -14.38 -6.94
N LYS A 143 -8.12 -13.26 -6.29
CA LYS A 143 -9.43 -13.07 -5.64
C LYS A 143 -10.57 -13.19 -6.65
N GLY A 144 -10.44 -12.56 -7.82
CA GLY A 144 -11.42 -12.67 -8.89
C GLY A 144 -11.66 -14.12 -9.36
N TYR A 145 -10.61 -14.94 -9.48
CA TYR A 145 -10.77 -16.35 -9.83
C TYR A 145 -11.50 -17.16 -8.75
N TYR A 146 -11.24 -16.89 -7.47
CA TYR A 146 -12.01 -17.49 -6.38
C TYR A 146 -13.47 -16.99 -6.35
N GLU A 147 -13.74 -15.73 -6.64
CA GLU A 147 -15.10 -15.19 -6.77
C GLU A 147 -15.87 -15.88 -7.91
N ASP A 148 -15.26 -16.03 -9.08
CA ASP A 148 -15.83 -16.78 -10.21
C ASP A 148 -16.14 -18.24 -9.81
N THR A 149 -15.33 -18.83 -8.94
CA THR A 149 -15.50 -20.22 -8.46
C THR A 149 -16.75 -20.35 -7.59
N LYS A 150 -17.14 -19.30 -6.86
CA LYS A 150 -18.37 -19.29 -6.03
C LYS A 150 -19.66 -19.32 -6.86
N GLU A 151 -19.61 -19.00 -8.15
CA GLU A 151 -20.78 -19.05 -9.03
C GLU A 151 -21.11 -20.48 -9.51
N LEU A 152 -20.19 -21.42 -9.34
CA LEU A 152 -20.35 -22.84 -9.71
C LEU A 152 -21.22 -23.58 -8.67
N ARG A 153 -21.87 -24.68 -9.04
CA ARG A 153 -22.72 -25.47 -8.12
C ARG A 153 -21.89 -26.55 -7.47
N LEU A 154 -21.12 -26.13 -6.48
CA LEU A 154 -20.24 -26.99 -5.72
C LEU A 154 -20.88 -27.36 -4.37
N PRO A 155 -20.36 -28.39 -3.68
CA PRO A 155 -20.78 -28.68 -2.31
C PRO A 155 -20.53 -27.48 -1.38
N GLN A 156 -21.33 -27.35 -0.32
CA GLN A 156 -21.23 -26.23 0.62
C GLN A 156 -19.82 -26.07 1.21
N TRP A 157 -19.17 -27.18 1.59
CA TRP A 157 -17.81 -27.15 2.15
C TRP A 157 -16.80 -26.51 1.19
N TYR A 158 -16.98 -26.67 -0.12
CA TYR A 158 -16.10 -26.08 -1.12
C TYR A 158 -16.33 -24.56 -1.22
N HIS A 159 -17.59 -24.12 -1.12
CA HIS A 159 -17.89 -22.70 -1.02
C HIS A 159 -17.31 -22.06 0.25
N ASP A 160 -17.31 -22.80 1.36
CA ASP A 160 -16.72 -22.36 2.63
C ASP A 160 -15.18 -22.27 2.50
N TYR A 161 -14.53 -23.28 1.89
CA TYR A 161 -13.10 -23.27 1.55
C TYR A 161 -12.70 -22.05 0.71
N ILE A 162 -13.41 -21.81 -0.40
CA ILE A 162 -13.17 -20.66 -1.27
C ILE A 162 -13.44 -19.34 -0.51
N GLY A 163 -14.42 -19.32 0.38
CA GLY A 163 -14.70 -18.19 1.25
C GLY A 163 -13.54 -17.84 2.19
N LEU A 164 -12.85 -18.83 2.75
CA LEU A 164 -11.64 -18.63 3.56
C LEU A 164 -10.48 -18.09 2.72
N LYS A 165 -10.25 -18.66 1.52
CA LYS A 165 -9.19 -18.17 0.61
C LYS A 165 -9.43 -16.73 0.16
N ILE A 166 -10.67 -16.32 -0.07
CA ILE A 166 -11.01 -14.91 -0.38
C ILE A 166 -10.70 -14.01 0.83
N GLN A 167 -11.08 -14.42 2.04
CA GLN A 167 -10.79 -13.63 3.25
C GLN A 167 -9.29 -13.49 3.48
N ALA A 168 -8.50 -14.54 3.25
CA ALA A 168 -7.04 -14.49 3.32
C ALA A 168 -6.48 -13.46 2.32
N LEU A 169 -6.95 -13.48 1.08
CA LEU A 169 -6.55 -12.48 0.07
C LEU A 169 -6.97 -11.05 0.41
N GLU A 170 -8.13 -10.86 1.03
CA GLU A 170 -8.56 -9.54 1.51
C GLU A 170 -7.62 -9.00 2.58
N LYS A 171 -7.17 -9.86 3.50
CA LYS A 171 -6.17 -9.52 4.51
C LYS A 171 -4.80 -9.25 3.90
N ASP A 172 -4.42 -10.00 2.87
CA ASP A 172 -3.19 -9.74 2.13
C ASP A 172 -3.22 -8.40 1.37
N LEU A 173 -4.35 -8.02 0.79
CA LEU A 173 -4.53 -6.72 0.16
C LEU A 173 -4.46 -5.57 1.18
N GLU A 174 -5.10 -5.73 2.35
CA GLU A 174 -4.98 -4.79 3.47
C GLU A 174 -3.52 -4.67 3.93
N ARG A 175 -2.80 -5.80 4.01
CA ARG A 175 -1.36 -5.83 4.32
C ARG A 175 -0.55 -5.06 3.29
N MET A 176 -0.88 -5.16 2.00
CA MET A 176 -0.20 -4.39 0.96
C MET A 176 -0.48 -2.89 1.07
N ASP A 177 -1.67 -2.48 1.51
CA ASP A 177 -1.96 -1.08 1.82
C ASP A 177 -1.08 -0.58 2.97
N LYS A 178 -0.90 -1.39 4.02
CA LYS A 178 0.00 -1.05 5.14
C LYS A 178 1.46 -0.98 4.74
N ILE A 179 1.95 -1.90 3.90
CA ILE A 179 3.30 -1.82 3.34
C ILE A 179 3.47 -0.53 2.52
N GLU A 180 2.46 -0.11 1.75
CA GLU A 180 2.54 1.15 1.00
C GLU A 180 2.62 2.37 1.93
N VAL A 181 1.85 2.38 3.03
CA VAL A 181 1.97 3.41 4.09
C VAL A 181 3.38 3.41 4.68
N LEU A 182 3.90 2.24 5.06
CA LEU A 182 5.25 2.09 5.60
C LEU A 182 6.32 2.62 4.64
N LEU A 183 6.22 2.31 3.34
CA LEU A 183 7.14 2.84 2.33
C LEU A 183 7.05 4.37 2.20
N ASN A 184 5.87 4.96 2.30
CA ASN A 184 5.74 6.42 2.34
C ASN A 184 6.43 7.01 3.57
N ASN A 185 6.28 6.37 4.72
CA ASN A 185 6.90 6.82 5.96
C ASN A 185 8.42 6.70 5.89
N TYR A 186 8.98 5.63 5.29
CA TYR A 186 10.40 5.55 5.01
C TYR A 186 10.91 6.66 4.08
N VAL A 187 10.12 7.06 3.08
CA VAL A 187 10.48 8.18 2.20
C VAL A 187 10.55 9.50 2.97
N LEU A 188 9.64 9.72 3.91
CA LEU A 188 9.67 10.89 4.80
C LEU A 188 10.88 10.82 5.72
N TYR A 189 11.07 9.70 6.41
CA TYR A 189 12.17 9.48 7.35
C TYR A 189 13.55 9.70 6.72
N TYR A 190 13.83 9.01 5.61
CA TYR A 190 15.11 9.17 4.91
C TYR A 190 15.22 10.50 4.18
N GLY A 191 14.10 11.13 3.81
CA GLY A 191 14.10 12.50 3.26
C GLY A 191 14.51 13.54 4.29
N PHE A 192 13.94 13.45 5.50
CA PHE A 192 14.34 14.24 6.65
C PHE A 192 15.83 14.02 6.95
N ALA A 193 16.25 12.76 7.08
CA ALA A 193 17.63 12.40 7.37
C ALA A 193 18.63 12.96 6.34
N GLU A 194 18.30 12.84 5.06
CA GLU A 194 19.15 13.36 3.97
C GLU A 194 19.38 14.87 4.11
N SER A 195 18.32 15.66 4.27
CA SER A 195 18.44 17.12 4.40
C SER A 195 19.11 17.52 5.71
N TYR A 196 18.75 16.87 6.82
CA TYR A 196 19.36 17.15 8.11
C TYR A 196 20.88 16.90 8.11
N LEU A 197 21.32 15.75 7.60
CA LEU A 197 22.75 15.41 7.51
C LEU A 197 23.50 16.34 6.54
N ARG A 198 22.88 16.79 5.44
CA ARG A 198 23.47 17.81 4.56
C ARG A 198 23.66 19.14 5.27
N GLY A 199 22.66 19.56 6.06
CA GLY A 199 22.78 20.74 6.90
C GLY A 199 23.96 20.64 7.86
N GLN A 200 24.13 19.50 8.52
CA GLN A 200 25.27 19.24 9.41
C GLN A 200 26.63 19.24 8.70
N ASP A 201 26.73 18.60 7.53
CA ASP A 201 27.96 18.57 6.72
C ASP A 201 28.42 20.00 6.38
N MET A 202 27.47 20.84 5.95
CA MET A 202 27.74 22.26 5.68
C MET A 202 28.20 23.04 6.92
N LEU A 203 27.71 22.71 8.13
CA LEU A 203 28.21 23.34 9.36
C LEU A 203 29.67 22.96 9.66
N GLY A 204 30.09 21.73 9.33
CA GLY A 204 31.51 21.34 9.39
C GLY A 204 32.36 22.21 8.47
N ASP A 205 31.92 22.42 7.23
CA ASP A 205 32.60 23.31 6.28
C ASP A 205 32.63 24.79 6.75
N VAL A 206 31.60 25.25 7.49
CA VAL A 206 31.57 26.59 8.10
C VAL A 206 32.68 26.71 9.14
N GLU A 207 32.84 25.73 10.03
CA GLU A 207 33.93 25.71 11.03
C GLU A 207 35.30 25.80 10.34
N ASP A 208 35.47 25.02 9.28
CA ASP A 208 36.69 24.94 8.47
C ASP A 208 37.09 26.32 7.86
N ASP A 209 36.11 27.06 7.34
CA ASP A 209 36.32 28.38 6.75
C ASP A 209 36.48 29.50 7.80
N LEU A 210 35.80 29.38 8.95
CA LEU A 210 36.04 30.24 10.10
C LEU A 210 37.48 30.10 10.60
N ASP A 211 38.00 28.88 10.69
CA ASP A 211 39.38 28.61 11.10
C ASP A 211 40.41 29.16 10.12
N LYS A 212 40.17 29.01 8.82
CA LYS A 212 40.97 29.65 7.76
C LYS A 212 40.96 31.17 7.90
N GLY A 213 39.77 31.76 8.05
CA GLY A 213 39.60 33.21 8.24
C GLY A 213 40.35 33.72 9.48
N ASN A 214 40.21 33.03 10.61
CA ASN A 214 40.91 33.33 11.86
C ASN A 214 42.43 33.27 11.70
N SER A 215 42.94 32.30 10.95
CA SER A 215 44.37 32.20 10.61
C SER A 215 44.84 33.40 9.78
N TYR A 216 44.07 33.84 8.80
CA TYR A 216 44.39 35.04 8.02
C TYR A 216 44.37 36.33 8.85
N VAL A 217 43.41 36.49 9.75
CA VAL A 217 43.36 37.62 10.71
C VAL A 217 44.62 37.65 11.57
N LYS A 218 45.03 36.51 12.14
CA LYS A 218 46.26 36.40 12.97
C LYS A 218 47.51 36.81 12.19
N ASN A 219 47.53 36.57 10.88
CA ASN A 219 48.63 36.94 9.99
C ASN A 219 48.52 38.36 9.41
N GLY A 220 47.48 39.12 9.76
CA GLY A 220 47.22 40.47 9.27
C GLY A 220 46.72 40.53 7.81
N ASN A 221 46.32 39.39 7.23
CA ASN A 221 45.78 39.31 5.89
C ASN A 221 44.25 39.44 5.87
N TYR A 222 43.76 40.63 6.18
CA TYR A 222 42.31 40.86 6.33
C TYR A 222 41.51 40.65 5.04
N SER A 223 42.10 40.88 3.86
CA SER A 223 41.41 40.63 2.59
C SER A 223 41.07 39.14 2.43
N ALA A 224 42.03 38.25 2.67
CA ALA A 224 41.77 36.81 2.59
C ALA A 224 40.85 36.32 3.72
N ALA A 225 40.93 36.93 4.90
CA ALA A 225 40.00 36.64 6.00
C ALA A 225 38.55 36.99 5.64
N VAL A 226 38.31 38.14 5.01
CA VAL A 226 36.97 38.53 4.53
C VAL A 226 36.43 37.50 3.54
N ASP A 227 37.25 37.05 2.59
CA ASP A 227 36.82 36.05 1.62
C ASP A 227 36.44 34.74 2.32
N SER A 228 37.25 34.23 3.26
CA SER A 228 36.92 33.02 4.03
C SER A 228 35.66 33.18 4.89
N TYR A 229 35.47 34.31 5.57
CA TYR A 229 34.25 34.51 6.37
C TYR A 229 32.99 34.67 5.51
N ARG A 230 33.09 35.19 4.28
CA ARG A 230 31.96 35.21 3.34
C ARG A 230 31.62 33.81 2.83
N ASP A 231 32.64 32.99 2.57
CA ASP A 231 32.43 31.59 2.19
C ASP A 231 31.73 30.84 3.33
N ALA A 232 32.17 31.03 4.58
CA ALA A 232 31.49 30.51 5.77
C ALA A 232 30.04 31.01 5.89
N LEU A 233 29.79 32.31 5.72
CA LEU A 233 28.43 32.88 5.79
C LEU A 233 27.51 32.30 4.71
N SER A 234 28.02 32.10 3.50
CA SER A 234 27.25 31.47 2.42
C SER A 234 26.85 30.04 2.80
N LYS A 235 27.79 29.24 3.30
CA LYS A 235 27.52 27.85 3.68
C LYS A 235 26.60 27.73 4.88
N LEU A 236 26.67 28.66 5.84
CA LEU A 236 25.73 28.72 6.95
C LEU A 236 24.30 28.91 6.45
N ARG A 237 24.10 29.80 5.47
CA ARG A 237 22.79 30.01 4.85
C ARG A 237 22.31 28.79 4.07
N ASP A 238 23.19 28.15 3.32
CA ASP A 238 22.86 26.90 2.61
C ASP A 238 22.47 25.80 3.62
N SER A 239 23.17 25.73 4.76
CA SER A 239 22.86 24.80 5.86
C SER A 239 21.49 25.08 6.48
N GLN A 240 21.14 26.35 6.70
CA GLN A 240 19.80 26.76 7.16
C GLN A 240 18.70 26.32 6.19
N GLU A 241 18.92 26.44 4.88
CA GLU A 241 17.96 25.97 3.88
C GLU A 241 17.73 24.46 3.97
N GLU A 242 18.79 23.66 4.17
CA GLU A 242 18.70 22.22 4.35
C GLU A 242 17.99 21.82 5.66
N PHE A 243 18.28 22.47 6.78
CA PHE A 243 17.55 22.23 8.02
C PHE A 243 16.06 22.63 7.90
N SER A 244 15.76 23.77 7.29
CA SER A 244 14.37 24.15 7.02
C SER A 244 13.67 23.11 6.14
N ALA A 245 14.35 22.58 5.12
CA ALA A 245 13.80 21.52 4.29
C ALA A 245 13.55 20.22 5.08
N ALA A 246 14.42 19.87 6.03
CA ALA A 246 14.18 18.75 6.94
C ALA A 246 12.92 18.98 7.80
N GLY A 247 12.79 20.15 8.42
CA GLY A 247 11.61 20.51 9.24
C GLY A 247 10.29 20.54 8.47
N GLU A 248 10.32 20.86 7.17
CA GLU A 248 9.14 20.75 6.30
C GLU A 248 8.70 19.30 6.03
N ILE A 249 9.60 18.32 6.17
CA ILE A 249 9.32 16.89 5.95
C ILE A 249 8.81 16.23 7.24
N ILE A 250 9.52 16.42 8.35
CA ILE A 250 9.10 15.97 9.68
C ILE A 250 9.24 17.17 10.63
N ASP A 251 8.09 17.66 11.08
CA ASP A 251 7.97 18.77 12.01
C ASP A 251 8.29 18.29 13.43
N LEU A 252 9.48 18.65 13.91
CA LEU A 252 9.98 18.29 15.23
C LEU A 252 10.26 19.58 16.00
N ASP A 253 9.83 19.66 17.26
CA ASP A 253 9.93 20.89 18.08
C ASP A 253 11.35 21.48 18.11
N PHE A 254 12.39 20.64 18.09
CA PHE A 254 13.79 21.09 18.12
C PHE A 254 14.19 21.86 16.83
N MET A 255 13.47 21.68 15.71
CA MET A 255 13.78 22.34 14.44
C MET A 255 13.58 23.85 14.53
N ASP A 256 12.58 24.30 15.29
CA ASP A 256 12.33 25.72 15.54
C ASP A 256 13.47 26.34 16.36
N ASP A 257 13.90 25.65 17.42
CA ASP A 257 15.03 26.09 18.26
C ASP A 257 16.34 26.14 17.45
N LEU A 258 16.55 25.16 16.54
CA LEU A 258 17.70 25.13 15.64
C LEU A 258 17.67 26.30 14.64
N ASP A 259 16.52 26.63 14.06
CA ASP A 259 16.38 27.77 13.15
C ASP A 259 16.70 29.10 13.87
N GLU A 260 16.18 29.30 15.09
CA GLU A 260 16.48 30.50 15.89
C GLU A 260 17.99 30.60 16.18
N TYR A 261 18.61 29.49 16.59
CA TYR A 261 20.05 29.44 16.85
C TYR A 261 20.88 29.79 15.60
N LEU A 262 20.57 29.19 14.45
CA LEU A 262 21.31 29.44 13.20
C LEU A 262 21.11 30.86 12.67
N ASN A 263 19.92 31.44 12.84
CA ASN A 263 19.66 32.85 12.50
C ASN A 263 20.53 33.80 13.36
N GLY A 264 20.73 33.47 14.63
CA GLY A 264 21.67 34.18 15.49
C GLY A 264 23.12 34.09 15.01
N LEU A 265 23.54 32.89 14.59
CA LEU A 265 24.87 32.68 14.01
C LEU A 265 25.06 33.46 12.69
N ASP A 266 24.04 33.54 11.83
CA ASP A 266 24.09 34.32 10.58
C ASP A 266 24.37 35.79 10.88
N SER A 267 23.62 36.39 11.82
CA SER A 267 23.78 37.79 12.24
C SER A 267 25.19 38.06 12.78
N ALA A 268 25.69 37.16 13.64
CA ALA A 268 27.02 37.29 14.23
C ALA A 268 28.13 37.15 13.18
N LEU A 269 27.99 36.20 12.25
CA LEU A 269 28.97 35.95 11.20
C LEU A 269 28.98 37.06 10.15
N ASP A 270 27.83 37.61 9.78
CA ASP A 270 27.75 38.81 8.91
C ASP A 270 28.44 40.02 9.57
N SER A 271 28.25 40.21 10.87
CA SER A 271 28.95 41.23 11.65
C SER A 271 30.48 41.01 11.66
N LEU A 272 30.94 39.76 11.75
CA LEU A 272 32.36 39.40 11.65
C LEU A 272 32.94 39.71 10.27
N VAL A 273 32.21 39.43 9.19
CA VAL A 273 32.59 39.81 7.83
C VAL A 273 32.77 41.33 7.74
N GLN A 274 31.76 42.10 8.14
CA GLN A 274 31.79 43.57 8.09
C GLN A 274 32.92 44.15 8.96
N ALA A 275 33.14 43.62 10.16
CA ALA A 275 34.22 44.06 11.04
C ALA A 275 35.59 43.83 10.38
N THR A 276 35.78 42.68 9.73
CA THR A 276 37.02 42.32 9.04
C THR A 276 37.26 43.19 7.81
N GLU A 277 36.21 43.60 7.09
CA GLU A 277 36.30 44.60 6.03
C GLU A 277 36.79 45.95 6.56
N PHE A 278 36.27 46.41 7.70
CA PHE A 278 36.75 47.65 8.33
C PHE A 278 38.21 47.54 8.76
N LEU A 279 38.66 46.38 9.27
CA LEU A 279 40.07 46.14 9.56
C LEU A 279 40.94 46.23 8.30
N ASN A 280 40.48 45.65 7.18
CA ASN A 280 41.16 45.75 5.89
C ASN A 280 41.30 47.21 5.41
N LEU A 281 40.33 48.07 5.74
CA LEU A 281 40.35 49.51 5.45
C LEU A 281 41.09 50.34 6.51
N GLY A 282 41.62 49.73 7.58
CA GLY A 282 42.29 50.42 8.69
C GLY A 282 41.36 51.16 9.67
N SER A 283 40.07 50.86 9.64
CA SER A 283 39.01 51.49 10.45
C SER A 283 38.73 50.70 11.74
N PHE A 284 39.69 50.69 12.67
CA PHE A 284 39.64 49.85 13.88
C PHE A 284 38.47 50.13 14.82
N LEU A 285 38.03 51.39 14.94
CA LEU A 285 36.94 51.75 15.85
C LEU A 285 35.63 51.11 15.39
N GLN A 286 35.33 51.20 14.09
CA GLN A 286 34.13 50.59 13.49
C GLN A 286 34.16 49.08 13.60
N ALA A 287 35.32 48.46 13.35
CA ALA A 287 35.49 47.01 13.50
C ALA A 287 35.20 46.55 14.93
N ASN A 288 35.78 47.22 15.94
CA ASN A 288 35.55 46.86 17.34
C ASN A 288 34.09 47.00 17.75
N THR A 289 33.40 48.07 17.33
CA THR A 289 31.98 48.25 17.66
C THR A 289 31.12 47.10 17.12
N LEU A 290 31.39 46.63 15.89
CA LEU A 290 30.66 45.50 15.30
C LEU A 290 30.93 44.20 16.06
N LEU A 291 32.20 43.93 16.39
CA LEU A 291 32.58 42.73 17.15
C LEU A 291 31.98 42.74 18.56
N ASP A 292 31.95 43.90 19.23
CA ASP A 292 31.33 44.02 20.55
C ASP A 292 29.83 43.70 20.49
N SER A 293 29.11 44.19 19.48
CA SER A 293 27.69 43.86 19.28
C SER A 293 27.48 42.37 18.97
N ALA A 294 28.26 41.80 18.06
CA ALA A 294 28.15 40.38 17.70
C ALA A 294 28.42 39.47 18.90
N ASN A 295 29.38 39.82 19.76
CA ASN A 295 29.65 39.07 21.00
C ASN A 295 28.49 39.12 22.00
N VAL A 296 27.72 40.20 22.03
CA VAL A 296 26.51 40.28 22.86
C VAL A 296 25.44 39.35 22.30
N GLU A 297 25.20 39.39 20.99
CA GLU A 297 24.25 38.50 20.31
C GLU A 297 24.60 37.03 20.55
N LEU A 298 25.85 36.63 20.32
CA LEU A 298 26.33 35.26 20.56
C LEU A 298 26.19 34.82 22.02
N ALA A 299 26.36 35.74 22.97
CA ALA A 299 26.25 35.42 24.40
C ALA A 299 24.80 35.13 24.84
N ASP A 300 23.83 35.63 24.09
CA ASP A 300 22.41 35.41 24.31
C ASP A 300 21.88 34.16 23.57
N LEU A 301 22.69 33.53 22.70
CA LEU A 301 22.30 32.29 22.02
C LEU A 301 22.39 31.08 22.95
N GLU A 302 21.29 30.35 23.03
CA GLU A 302 21.23 29.05 23.69
C GLU A 302 21.47 27.96 22.64
N LEU A 303 22.51 27.14 22.86
CA LEU A 303 22.71 25.94 22.05
C LEU A 303 21.52 25.01 22.30
N PRO A 304 20.78 24.61 21.25
CA PRO A 304 19.70 23.64 21.42
C PRO A 304 20.30 22.35 21.97
N GLU A 305 19.75 21.85 23.09
CA GLU A 305 20.06 20.50 23.55
C GLU A 305 19.50 19.56 22.47
N SER A 306 20.36 18.70 21.91
CA SER A 306 19.97 17.81 20.80
C SER A 306 18.88 16.85 21.27
N ALA A 307 17.62 17.23 21.04
CA ALA A 307 16.42 16.41 21.28
C ALA A 307 15.97 15.69 20.00
N ILE A 308 16.82 15.68 18.96
CA ILE A 308 16.60 14.93 17.72
C ILE A 308 16.24 13.50 18.03
N ASP A 309 17.06 12.85 18.86
CA ASP A 309 16.89 11.45 19.19
C ASP A 309 15.50 11.24 19.81
N GLU A 310 15.11 12.01 20.83
CA GLU A 310 13.80 11.82 21.48
C GLU A 310 12.60 12.07 20.54
N GLY A 311 12.63 13.17 19.77
CA GLY A 311 11.52 13.54 18.89
C GLY A 311 11.39 12.61 17.69
N LEU A 312 12.52 12.27 17.07
CA LEU A 312 12.57 11.43 15.89
C LEU A 312 12.36 9.96 16.24
N ASP A 313 12.88 9.46 17.36
CA ASP A 313 12.60 8.11 17.87
C ASP A 313 11.10 7.96 18.10
N SER A 314 10.47 8.94 18.78
CA SER A 314 9.01 8.91 18.97
C SER A 314 8.24 8.92 17.65
N TRP A 315 8.74 9.62 16.63
CA TRP A 315 8.13 9.59 15.31
C TRP A 315 8.33 8.24 14.63
N TYR A 316 9.52 7.65 14.72
CA TYR A 316 9.89 6.37 14.12
C TYR A 316 9.09 5.22 14.72
N ASP A 317 9.01 5.14 16.06
CA ASP A 317 8.23 4.14 16.78
C ASP A 317 6.77 4.10 16.29
N VAL A 318 6.15 5.28 16.11
CA VAL A 318 4.75 5.36 15.71
C VAL A 318 4.55 5.08 14.22
N ASN A 319 5.40 5.63 13.36
CA ASN A 319 5.16 5.65 11.92
C ASN A 319 5.85 4.50 11.18
N ILE A 320 6.86 3.88 11.78
CA ILE A 320 7.60 2.75 11.19
C ILE A 320 7.32 1.49 11.99
N GLU A 321 7.73 1.41 13.27
CA GLU A 321 7.57 0.19 14.06
C GLU A 321 6.10 -0.19 14.25
N GLY A 322 5.26 0.77 14.63
CA GLY A 322 3.82 0.54 14.80
C GLY A 322 3.13 0.03 13.52
N ILE A 323 3.58 0.46 12.34
CA ILE A 323 3.03 -0.04 11.07
C ILE A 323 3.57 -1.44 10.75
N ILE A 324 4.81 -1.75 11.13
CA ILE A 324 5.38 -3.10 11.01
C ILE A 324 4.56 -4.07 11.87
N ASP A 325 4.24 -3.71 13.12
CA ASP A 325 3.39 -4.53 14.00
C ASP A 325 2.01 -4.80 13.37
N GLU A 326 1.39 -3.80 12.74
CA GLU A 326 0.12 -3.98 12.02
C GLU A 326 0.26 -4.92 10.80
N ILE A 327 1.37 -4.83 10.06
CA ILE A 327 1.67 -5.72 8.92
C ILE A 327 1.85 -7.17 9.39
N GLU A 328 2.55 -7.36 10.51
CA GLU A 328 2.78 -8.68 11.10
C GLU A 328 1.48 -9.29 11.63
N ALA A 329 0.62 -8.50 12.29
CA ALA A 329 -0.69 -8.95 12.72
C ALA A 329 -1.57 -9.41 11.54
N LEU A 330 -1.58 -8.66 10.43
CA LEU A 330 -2.29 -9.05 9.21
C LEU A 330 -1.73 -10.33 8.58
N LEU A 331 -0.41 -10.52 8.63
CA LEU A 331 0.21 -11.76 8.15
C LEU A 331 -0.19 -12.97 8.99
N GLU A 332 -0.36 -12.79 10.31
CA GLU A 332 -0.85 -13.86 11.17
C GLU A 332 -2.32 -14.19 10.89
N ASP A 333 -3.18 -13.18 10.70
CA ASP A 333 -4.57 -13.38 10.25
C ASP A 333 -4.63 -14.18 8.93
N VAL A 334 -3.76 -13.87 7.95
CA VAL A 334 -3.67 -14.59 6.68
C VAL A 334 -3.32 -16.06 6.93
N ARG A 335 -2.32 -16.35 7.77
CA ARG A 335 -1.89 -17.72 8.07
C ARG A 335 -2.99 -18.54 8.72
N GLU A 336 -3.71 -17.99 9.70
CA GLU A 336 -4.83 -18.67 10.36
C GLU A 336 -5.94 -19.01 9.34
N LEU A 337 -6.28 -18.07 8.45
CA LEU A 337 -7.28 -18.30 7.41
C LEU A 337 -6.84 -19.34 6.36
N GLU A 338 -5.54 -19.38 6.03
CA GLU A 338 -5.01 -20.39 5.12
C GLU A 338 -4.98 -21.78 5.76
N GLU A 339 -4.62 -21.89 7.04
CA GLU A 339 -4.65 -23.13 7.82
C GLU A 339 -6.10 -23.67 7.93
N ASP A 340 -7.06 -22.83 8.31
CA ASP A 340 -8.49 -23.19 8.34
C ASP A 340 -8.99 -23.69 6.96
N ALA A 341 -8.52 -23.07 5.87
CA ALA A 341 -8.89 -23.48 4.53
C ALA A 341 -8.29 -24.84 4.17
N GLU A 342 -7.03 -25.07 4.52
CA GLU A 342 -6.35 -26.35 4.27
C GLU A 342 -6.98 -27.49 5.06
N ASP A 343 -7.23 -27.30 6.35
CA ASP A 343 -7.93 -28.26 7.21
C ASP A 343 -9.31 -28.64 6.65
N LEU A 344 -10.11 -27.63 6.26
CA LEU A 344 -11.43 -27.86 5.67
C LEU A 344 -11.35 -28.67 4.38
N TYR A 345 -10.33 -28.43 3.55
CA TYR A 345 -10.12 -29.17 2.32
C TYR A 345 -9.72 -30.62 2.62
N GLU A 346 -8.77 -30.86 3.53
CA GLU A 346 -8.31 -32.21 3.91
C GLU A 346 -9.42 -33.07 4.53
N GLU A 347 -10.33 -32.48 5.30
CA GLU A 347 -11.45 -33.21 5.90
C GLU A 347 -12.49 -33.70 4.88
N ASN A 348 -12.56 -33.08 3.70
CA ASN A 348 -13.65 -33.27 2.72
C ASN A 348 -13.20 -33.81 1.35
N ALA A 349 -11.91 -33.72 1.01
CA ALA A 349 -11.32 -34.23 -0.23
C ALA A 349 -11.00 -35.73 -0.16
#